data_AF-A0A1S3EYP0-F1
#
_entry.id   AF-A0A1S3EYP0-F1
#
_cell.length_a   1.000
_cell.length_b   1.000
_cell.length_c   1.000
_cell.angle_alpha   90.00
_cell.angle_beta   90.00
_cell.angle_gamma   90.00
#
_symmetry.space_group_name_H-M   'P 1'
#
loop_
_entity.id
_entity.type
_entity.pdbx_description
1 polymer ?
#
loop_
_entity_poly.entity_id
_entity_poly.type
_entity_poly.pdbx_seq_one_letter_code
_entity_poly.pdbx_strand_id
1 'polypeptide(L)'
;MVPPPPGEESQTVVLPPGWQSYLSPQGRRYYVNTATNETTWERPSTSPGISASPGPHRSSLPPTVNGYHASGTPAHPPETAHMSLRKPTGDSQNLGSSSPGKKHSKENTITVNCVTFPHPDTMPEQQLLKPTEWSYCDYFWADKKDPQGNGTVAGFELLLQKQLKGKQMQKEMSEFIRERIKIEEEYAKNLAKLSQNSLAAQEEGSLGEAWAQVKKSLADEAEVHLKFSAKLHSEVEKPLMNFRENFKKDLKRCDHHIADLRKQLASRYASVEKARKALTERQRDLEMKTQQLEIKLSNKTEEDIKKARRKSTQAGETVEPVDQLLRKVDPAKDRELWVREHKTGNIRPVDMEI
;
A
#
# COMPACT_ATOMS: atom_id res chain seq x y z
N MET A 1 19.77 -20.31 50.99
CA MET A 1 18.60 -20.45 50.10
C MET A 1 19.07 -20.09 48.70
N VAL A 2 19.63 -21.10 48.01
CA VAL A 2 19.13 -21.71 46.76
C VAL A 2 19.52 -20.88 45.52
N PRO A 3 20.39 -21.40 44.64
CA PRO A 3 20.75 -20.77 43.37
C PRO A 3 19.60 -20.91 42.34
N PRO A 4 19.52 -20.03 41.32
CA PRO A 4 18.56 -20.18 40.24
C PRO A 4 18.85 -21.44 39.39
N PRO A 5 17.82 -22.05 38.79
CA PRO A 5 17.86 -23.39 38.20
C PRO A 5 18.59 -23.45 36.85
N PRO A 6 19.06 -24.63 36.43
CA PRO A 6 19.85 -24.82 35.22
C PRO A 6 18.98 -25.10 33.98
N GLY A 7 19.41 -24.57 32.83
CA GLY A 7 19.15 -25.19 31.53
C GLY A 7 18.07 -24.56 30.66
N GLU A 8 18.45 -23.57 29.86
CA GLU A 8 18.19 -23.65 28.41
C GLU A 8 19.55 -23.60 27.74
N GLU A 9 20.23 -24.74 27.78
CA GLU A 9 21.37 -25.01 26.93
C GLU A 9 21.01 -24.68 25.48
N SER A 10 21.95 -24.03 24.82
CA SER A 10 22.04 -23.91 23.38
C SER A 10 22.06 -25.31 22.75
N GLN A 11 20.90 -25.93 22.60
CA GLN A 11 20.75 -27.13 21.79
C GLN A 11 20.55 -26.69 20.34
N THR A 12 21.66 -26.56 19.63
CA THR A 12 21.71 -26.70 18.18
C THR A 12 21.32 -28.14 17.80
N VAL A 13 20.07 -28.54 18.05
CA VAL A 13 19.53 -29.77 17.48
C VAL A 13 19.36 -29.52 15.99
N VAL A 14 20.25 -30.12 15.21
CA VAL A 14 20.29 -30.02 13.75
C VAL A 14 18.95 -30.49 13.19
N LEU A 15 18.32 -29.66 12.37
CA LEU A 15 17.09 -30.04 11.66
C LEU A 15 17.39 -31.23 10.74
N PRO A 16 16.40 -32.09 10.44
CA PRO A 16 16.62 -33.17 9.48
C PRO A 16 17.13 -32.63 8.13
N PRO A 17 17.92 -33.42 7.36
CA PRO A 17 18.43 -32.99 6.07
C PRO A 17 17.32 -32.46 5.16
N GLY A 18 17.51 -31.25 4.62
CA GLY A 18 16.52 -30.56 3.79
C GLY A 18 15.61 -29.59 4.55
N TRP A 19 15.58 -29.58 5.89
CA TRP A 19 14.75 -28.64 6.64
C TRP A 19 15.51 -27.37 7.07
N GLN A 20 14.91 -26.20 6.84
CA GLN A 20 15.41 -24.90 7.27
C GLN A 20 14.35 -24.16 8.10
N SER A 21 14.76 -23.35 9.08
CA SER A 21 13.84 -22.55 9.89
C SER A 21 13.88 -21.07 9.50
N TYR A 22 12.72 -20.45 9.41
CA TYR A 22 12.54 -19.03 9.08
C TYR A 22 11.64 -18.36 10.12
N LEU A 23 11.65 -17.03 10.15
CA LEU A 23 10.73 -16.23 10.97
C LEU A 23 9.71 -15.56 10.07
N SER A 24 8.43 -15.66 10.43
CA SER A 24 7.36 -14.94 9.76
C SER A 24 7.46 -13.44 10.07
N PRO A 25 6.79 -12.57 9.29
CA PRO A 25 6.71 -11.14 9.61
C PRO A 25 6.10 -10.83 10.98
N GLN A 26 5.41 -11.80 11.59
CA GLN A 26 4.85 -11.72 12.94
C GLN A 26 5.79 -12.31 14.01
N GLY A 27 7.04 -12.62 13.66
CA GLY A 27 8.05 -13.18 14.57
C GLY A 27 7.86 -14.66 14.91
N ARG A 28 6.92 -15.37 14.26
CA ARG A 28 6.72 -16.81 14.51
C ARG A 28 7.68 -17.65 13.67
N ARG A 29 8.31 -18.63 14.30
CA ARG A 29 9.19 -19.57 13.60
C ARG A 29 8.38 -20.58 12.81
N TYR A 30 8.77 -20.83 11.56
CA TYR A 30 8.23 -21.88 10.70
C TYR A 30 9.37 -22.63 10.02
N TYR A 31 9.10 -23.86 9.56
CA TYR A 31 10.10 -24.75 8.98
C TYR A 31 9.70 -25.10 7.55
N VAL A 32 10.68 -25.05 6.63
CA VAL A 32 10.49 -25.36 5.21
C VAL A 32 11.44 -26.48 4.82
N ASN A 33 10.92 -27.51 4.15
CA ASN A 33 11.73 -28.55 3.55
C ASN A 33 12.13 -28.13 2.13
N THR A 34 13.40 -27.85 1.88
CA THR A 34 13.92 -27.43 0.58
C THR A 34 13.97 -28.56 -0.46
N ALA A 35 13.81 -29.82 -0.04
CA ALA A 35 13.74 -30.96 -0.95
C ALA A 35 12.29 -31.24 -1.42
N THR A 36 11.28 -31.01 -0.57
CA THR A 36 9.86 -31.32 -0.87
C THR A 36 8.97 -30.08 -1.03
N ASN A 37 9.47 -28.88 -0.74
CA ASN A 37 8.72 -27.61 -0.62
C ASN A 37 7.57 -27.64 0.42
N GLU A 38 7.61 -28.57 1.39
CA GLU A 38 6.65 -28.60 2.48
C GLU A 38 6.94 -27.51 3.52
N THR A 39 5.89 -26.93 4.11
CA THR A 39 5.99 -25.93 5.19
C THR A 39 5.20 -26.36 6.40
N THR A 40 5.79 -26.29 7.59
CA THR A 40 5.13 -26.60 8.87
C THR A 40 5.43 -25.57 9.95
N TRP A 41 4.51 -25.42 10.89
CA TRP A 41 4.68 -24.58 12.09
C TRP A 41 5.30 -25.36 13.26
N GLU A 42 5.31 -26.70 13.19
CA GLU A 42 5.89 -27.57 14.21
C GLU A 42 7.31 -27.96 13.83
N ARG A 43 8.22 -28.04 14.80
CA ARG A 43 9.63 -28.39 14.52
C ARG A 43 9.73 -29.84 14.02
N PRO A 44 10.22 -30.08 12.80
CA PRO A 44 10.45 -31.44 12.31
C PRO A 44 11.54 -32.13 13.15
N SER A 45 11.25 -33.31 13.68
CA SER A 45 12.18 -34.11 14.48
C SER A 45 12.92 -35.16 13.66
N THR A 46 14.19 -35.37 13.97
CA THR A 46 15.04 -36.45 13.43
C THR A 46 14.77 -37.77 14.15
N SER A 47 13.62 -38.41 13.90
CA SER A 47 13.35 -39.75 14.45
C SER A 47 12.67 -40.65 13.41
N PRO A 48 13.25 -41.83 13.09
CA PRO A 48 12.61 -42.82 12.24
C PRO A 48 11.60 -43.66 13.04
N GLY A 49 10.32 -43.59 12.67
CA GLY A 49 9.28 -44.57 13.00
C GLY A 49 8.73 -44.54 14.43
N ILE A 50 7.48 -44.09 14.57
CA ILE A 50 6.30 -44.92 14.89
C ILE A 50 5.07 -44.00 14.89
N SER A 51 4.11 -44.42 14.10
CA SER A 51 2.78 -43.89 13.89
C SER A 51 1.95 -43.69 15.16
N ALA A 52 1.22 -42.58 15.23
CA ALA A 52 -0.09 -42.54 15.86
C ALA A 52 -1.00 -41.56 15.09
N SER A 53 -1.66 -42.10 14.05
CA SER A 53 -2.93 -41.60 13.51
C SER A 53 -3.84 -42.84 13.41
N PRO A 54 -5.16 -42.73 13.66
CA PRO A 54 -6.11 -42.25 12.64
C PRO A 54 -7.24 -41.38 13.23
N GLY A 55 -7.59 -40.20 12.68
CA GLY A 55 -8.27 -39.94 11.40
C GLY A 55 -9.59 -39.16 11.68
N PRO A 56 -10.41 -38.72 10.69
CA PRO A 56 -10.19 -38.81 9.25
C PRO A 56 -10.60 -37.55 8.40
N HIS A 57 -9.80 -37.31 7.35
CA HIS A 57 -10.20 -37.14 5.94
C HIS A 57 -11.04 -35.92 5.49
N ARG A 58 -10.93 -35.37 4.28
CA ARG A 58 -10.15 -35.60 3.03
C ARG A 58 -10.39 -34.34 2.18
N SER A 59 -9.54 -33.92 1.23
CA SER A 59 -9.55 -34.46 -0.14
C SER A 59 -8.37 -33.90 -0.98
N SER A 60 -7.51 -34.82 -1.40
CA SER A 60 -6.91 -35.07 -2.75
C SER A 60 -7.43 -34.20 -3.93
N LEU A 61 -6.71 -33.77 -5.00
CA LEU A 61 -5.62 -34.30 -5.86
C LEU A 61 -4.99 -33.17 -6.76
N PRO A 62 -3.91 -33.43 -7.56
CA PRO A 62 -2.99 -32.48 -8.26
C PRO A 62 -3.13 -32.52 -9.83
N PRO A 63 -2.14 -32.27 -10.74
CA PRO A 63 -0.85 -31.50 -10.76
C PRO A 63 -0.62 -30.55 -12.00
N THR A 64 0.57 -29.92 -12.06
CA THR A 64 1.32 -29.32 -13.23
C THR A 64 1.07 -27.83 -13.57
N VAL A 65 2.03 -26.95 -13.94
CA VAL A 65 3.51 -26.84 -13.92
C VAL A 65 3.89 -25.39 -14.37
N ASN A 66 5.12 -24.93 -14.06
CA ASN A 66 5.84 -23.69 -14.46
C ASN A 66 5.54 -22.42 -13.63
N GLY A 67 6.47 -21.84 -12.86
CA GLY A 67 7.86 -21.42 -13.18
C GLY A 67 7.80 -19.94 -13.62
N TYR A 68 8.41 -18.93 -13.00
CA TYR A 68 9.78 -18.75 -12.50
C TYR A 68 9.82 -17.61 -11.45
N HIS A 69 10.64 -17.76 -10.40
CA HIS A 69 11.19 -16.63 -9.64
C HIS A 69 12.71 -16.74 -9.61
N ALA A 70 13.36 -15.60 -9.85
CA ALA A 70 14.78 -15.38 -9.68
C ALA A 70 15.14 -15.24 -8.19
N SER A 71 16.35 -15.65 -7.83
CA SER A 71 16.95 -15.40 -6.51
C SER A 71 18.45 -15.14 -6.64
N GLY A 72 18.90 -13.98 -6.14
CA GLY A 72 20.24 -13.81 -5.58
C GLY A 72 20.35 -14.60 -4.27
N THR A 73 21.53 -14.91 -3.71
CA THR A 73 22.50 -14.07 -2.95
C THR A 73 23.54 -15.07 -2.34
N PRO A 74 24.45 -14.78 -1.37
CA PRO A 74 25.50 -13.74 -1.17
C PRO A 74 26.92 -14.27 -0.77
N ALA A 75 27.92 -13.37 -0.84
CA ALA A 75 29.12 -13.10 0.04
C ALA A 75 30.36 -14.04 0.25
N HIS A 76 31.55 -13.51 -0.17
CA HIS A 76 32.94 -13.40 0.41
C HIS A 76 33.51 -14.31 1.56
N PRO A 77 34.85 -14.30 1.87
CA PRO A 77 36.15 -14.26 1.13
C PRO A 77 37.19 -15.28 1.76
N PRO A 78 38.56 -15.13 1.79
CA PRO A 78 39.62 -14.51 0.94
C PRO A 78 40.81 -15.48 0.57
N GLU A 79 41.74 -15.09 -0.34
CA GLU A 79 43.24 -15.14 -0.17
C GLU A 79 44.09 -14.99 -1.48
N THR A 80 45.11 -14.14 -1.34
CA THR A 80 46.47 -14.00 -1.93
C THR A 80 46.97 -14.83 -3.12
N ALA A 81 47.65 -14.17 -4.10
CA ALA A 81 49.14 -14.23 -4.27
C ALA A 81 49.70 -13.58 -5.58
N HIS A 82 50.72 -12.71 -5.37
CA HIS A 82 51.99 -12.50 -6.10
C HIS A 82 52.14 -11.91 -7.55
N MET A 83 52.72 -10.70 -7.55
CA MET A 83 53.92 -10.16 -8.24
C MET A 83 54.12 -10.23 -9.78
N SER A 84 54.28 -9.05 -10.42
CA SER A 84 55.63 -8.49 -10.74
C SER A 84 55.63 -7.12 -11.45
N LEU A 85 56.40 -6.21 -10.86
CA LEU A 85 57.21 -5.08 -11.37
C LEU A 85 56.98 -4.49 -12.78
N ARG A 86 56.78 -3.16 -12.81
CA ARG A 86 57.77 -2.17 -13.30
C ARG A 86 57.33 -0.72 -12.98
N LYS A 87 58.25 0.05 -12.39
CA LYS A 87 58.34 1.54 -12.37
C LYS A 87 59.67 1.88 -13.07
N PRO A 88 59.88 3.08 -13.65
CA PRO A 88 60.22 4.26 -12.82
C PRO A 88 59.76 5.63 -13.40
N THR A 89 59.29 6.56 -12.55
CA THR A 89 59.91 7.86 -12.15
C THR A 89 59.73 9.05 -13.10
N GLY A 90 59.33 10.19 -12.53
CA GLY A 90 59.42 11.51 -13.14
C GLY A 90 58.54 12.54 -12.43
N ASP A 91 59.13 13.28 -11.49
CA ASP A 91 58.53 14.46 -10.84
C ASP A 91 58.30 15.60 -11.83
N SER A 92 57.19 16.33 -11.68
CA SER A 92 57.11 17.76 -11.98
C SER A 92 55.87 18.38 -11.34
N GLN A 93 56.11 19.33 -10.44
CA GLN A 93 55.14 20.28 -9.93
C GLN A 93 54.67 21.19 -11.07
N ASN A 94 53.38 21.52 -11.13
CA ASN A 94 52.97 22.80 -11.73
C ASN A 94 51.69 23.37 -11.10
N LEU A 95 51.80 24.63 -10.69
CA LEU A 95 50.75 25.52 -10.20
C LEU A 95 49.94 26.04 -11.39
N GLY A 96 48.62 26.17 -11.27
CA GLY A 96 47.81 26.82 -12.29
C GLY A 96 46.32 26.91 -12.02
N SER A 97 45.89 28.06 -11.49
CA SER A 97 44.65 28.78 -11.84
C SER A 97 43.32 28.00 -11.80
N SER A 98 42.64 28.02 -10.65
CA SER A 98 41.20 27.73 -10.59
C SER A 98 40.38 28.96 -10.98
N SER A 99 39.90 29.00 -12.23
CA SER A 99 38.75 29.84 -12.58
C SER A 99 37.50 29.37 -11.83
N PRO A 100 36.60 30.26 -11.36
CA PRO A 100 35.41 29.83 -10.63
C PRO A 100 34.43 29.21 -11.62
N GLY A 101 34.45 27.89 -11.71
CA GLY A 101 33.41 27.13 -12.41
C GLY A 101 32.04 27.46 -11.81
N LYS A 102 31.07 27.73 -12.68
CA LYS A 102 29.65 27.78 -12.34
C LYS A 102 29.34 26.57 -11.45
N LYS A 103 29.05 26.80 -10.16
CA LYS A 103 28.43 25.79 -9.30
C LYS A 103 27.08 25.47 -9.94
N HIS A 104 27.00 24.42 -10.73
CA HIS A 104 25.74 23.76 -11.01
C HIS A 104 25.19 23.35 -9.64
N SER A 105 24.22 24.10 -9.14
CA SER A 105 23.43 23.70 -7.99
C SER A 105 22.86 22.33 -8.32
N LYS A 106 23.32 21.26 -7.66
CA LYS A 106 22.64 19.97 -7.75
C LYS A 106 21.18 20.21 -7.38
N GLU A 107 20.28 19.75 -8.25
CA GLU A 107 18.86 19.91 -8.06
C GLU A 107 18.41 18.87 -7.04
N ASN A 108 18.16 19.30 -5.80
CA ASN A 108 17.93 18.39 -4.66
C ASN A 108 16.50 17.81 -4.63
N THR A 109 15.65 18.16 -5.60
CA THR A 109 14.23 17.82 -5.65
C THR A 109 13.82 17.46 -7.07
N ILE A 110 12.80 16.60 -7.21
CA ILE A 110 12.16 16.23 -8.47
C ILE A 110 10.67 16.56 -8.39
N THR A 111 10.10 17.15 -9.44
CA THR A 111 8.65 17.40 -9.50
C THR A 111 7.99 16.48 -10.51
N VAL A 112 7.00 15.71 -10.06
CA VAL A 112 6.21 14.78 -10.88
C VAL A 112 4.74 15.10 -10.68
N ASN A 113 4.00 15.33 -11.77
CA ASN A 113 2.57 15.66 -11.75
C ASN A 113 2.23 16.81 -10.77
N CYS A 114 3.04 17.87 -10.79
CA CYS A 114 2.94 19.06 -9.93
C CYS A 114 3.22 18.82 -8.43
N VAL A 115 3.65 17.62 -8.02
CA VAL A 115 4.07 17.31 -6.65
C VAL A 115 5.59 17.18 -6.61
N THR A 116 6.22 17.91 -5.68
CA THR A 116 7.67 17.90 -5.50
C THR A 116 8.09 16.88 -4.45
N PHE A 117 8.99 15.99 -4.84
CA PHE A 117 9.60 14.96 -4.02
C PHE A 117 11.11 15.24 -3.87
N PRO A 118 11.77 14.76 -2.81
CA PRO A 118 13.23 14.80 -2.74
C PRO A 118 13.85 13.98 -3.88
N HIS A 119 14.98 14.45 -4.41
CA HIS A 119 15.69 13.71 -5.45
C HIS A 119 16.32 12.43 -4.86
N PRO A 120 16.18 11.25 -5.49
CA PRO A 120 16.65 9.97 -4.94
C PRO A 120 18.13 9.99 -4.50
N ASP A 121 19.00 10.58 -5.33
CA ASP A 121 20.44 10.64 -5.07
C ASP A 121 20.85 11.54 -3.89
N THR A 122 19.97 12.44 -3.45
CA THR A 122 20.23 13.38 -2.35
C THR A 122 19.26 13.21 -1.19
N MET A 123 18.44 12.14 -1.21
CA MET A 123 17.39 11.92 -0.22
C MET A 123 18.02 11.42 1.10
N PRO A 124 17.94 12.18 2.21
CA PRO A 124 18.19 11.61 3.53
C PRO A 124 17.06 10.61 3.86
N GLU A 125 17.35 9.62 4.69
CA GLU A 125 16.36 8.61 5.10
C GLU A 125 15.11 9.28 5.68
N GLN A 126 13.97 9.17 4.97
CA GLN A 126 12.72 9.80 5.38
C GLN A 126 11.93 8.85 6.26
N GLN A 127 11.69 9.25 7.52
CA GLN A 127 10.85 8.49 8.43
C GLN A 127 9.39 8.48 7.95
N LEU A 128 8.76 7.31 8.09
CA LEU A 128 7.33 7.15 7.87
C LEU A 128 6.55 7.90 8.97
N LEU A 129 5.36 8.39 8.64
CA LEU A 129 4.49 9.03 9.64
C LEU A 129 3.94 8.01 10.62
N LYS A 130 3.71 6.77 10.15
CA LYS A 130 3.36 5.64 10.99
C LYS A 130 4.33 4.47 10.73
N PRO A 131 5.51 4.46 11.38
CA PRO A 131 6.59 3.52 11.06
C PRO A 131 6.25 2.04 11.21
N THR A 132 5.29 1.71 12.07
CA THR A 132 4.88 0.34 12.37
C THR A 132 3.61 -0.08 11.61
N GLU A 133 3.06 0.79 10.75
CA GLU A 133 1.81 0.55 10.05
C GLU A 133 1.93 0.78 8.55
N TRP A 134 1.27 -0.07 7.76
CA TRP A 134 1.08 0.16 6.34
C TRP A 134 -0.04 1.20 6.12
N SER A 135 0.24 2.45 6.48
CA SER A 135 -0.78 3.48 6.52
C SER A 135 -1.09 4.09 5.15
N TYR A 136 -2.36 4.37 4.88
CA TYR A 136 -2.77 5.09 3.66
C TYR A 136 -2.07 6.44 3.50
N CYS A 137 -1.73 7.10 4.62
CA CYS A 137 -1.02 8.36 4.55
C CYS A 137 0.48 8.23 4.22
N ASP A 138 1.05 7.02 4.18
CA ASP A 138 2.46 6.75 3.88
C ASP A 138 2.69 6.37 2.41
N TYR A 139 1.78 5.62 1.80
CA TYR A 139 2.08 4.88 0.56
C TYR A 139 1.33 5.35 -0.70
N PHE A 140 0.54 6.43 -0.64
CA PHE A 140 -0.36 6.83 -1.74
C PHE A 140 -0.12 8.27 -2.27
N TRP A 141 1.11 8.77 -2.16
CA TRP A 141 1.47 10.13 -2.62
C TRP A 141 1.75 10.25 -4.11
N ALA A 142 2.47 9.27 -4.65
CA ALA A 142 2.82 9.24 -6.07
C ALA A 142 1.63 8.75 -6.91
N ASP A 143 1.45 9.35 -8.08
CA ASP A 143 0.45 8.88 -9.03
C ASP A 143 0.93 7.56 -9.66
N LYS A 144 0.02 6.59 -9.76
CA LYS A 144 0.28 5.29 -10.38
C LYS A 144 0.15 5.41 -11.89
N LYS A 145 1.14 4.92 -12.63
CA LYS A 145 1.03 4.77 -14.09
C LYS A 145 0.13 3.59 -14.43
N ASP A 146 -0.74 3.78 -15.42
CA ASP A 146 -1.48 2.70 -16.05
C ASP A 146 -0.48 1.69 -16.64
N PRO A 147 -0.63 0.36 -16.42
CA PRO A 147 0.15 -0.67 -17.09
C PRO A 147 0.20 -0.52 -18.62
N GLN A 148 -0.84 0.05 -19.23
CA GLN A 148 -0.90 0.28 -20.68
C GLN A 148 -0.26 1.61 -21.12
N GLY A 149 0.23 2.42 -20.17
CA GLY A 149 0.93 3.68 -20.43
C GLY A 149 0.04 4.85 -20.84
N ASN A 150 -1.27 4.66 -20.93
CA ASN A 150 -2.20 5.66 -21.47
C ASN A 150 -2.58 6.77 -20.47
N GLY A 151 -2.17 6.67 -19.21
CA GLY A 151 -2.48 7.68 -18.21
C GLY A 151 -1.86 7.43 -16.83
N THR A 152 -2.10 8.38 -15.94
CA THR A 152 -1.73 8.30 -14.52
C THR A 152 -2.98 8.44 -13.66
N VAL A 153 -3.09 7.62 -12.62
CA VAL A 153 -4.15 7.65 -11.63
C VAL A 153 -3.57 8.13 -10.30
N ALA A 154 -4.19 9.14 -9.68
CA ALA A 154 -3.73 9.65 -8.39
C ALA A 154 -3.76 8.55 -7.33
N GLY A 155 -2.78 8.52 -6.41
CA GLY A 155 -2.76 7.52 -5.35
C GLY A 155 -4.02 7.53 -4.47
N PHE A 156 -4.60 8.71 -4.22
CA PHE A 156 -5.87 8.86 -3.50
C PHE A 156 -7.05 8.20 -4.22
N GLU A 157 -7.09 8.22 -5.56
CA GLU A 157 -8.14 7.57 -6.34
C GLU A 157 -8.16 6.06 -6.11
N LEU A 158 -6.99 5.43 -5.92
CA LEU A 158 -6.91 4.01 -5.58
C LEU A 158 -7.58 3.70 -4.22
N LEU A 159 -7.44 4.62 -3.25
CA LEU A 159 -8.10 4.51 -1.95
C LEU A 159 -9.62 4.67 -2.10
N LEU A 160 -10.09 5.61 -2.91
CA LEU A 160 -11.51 5.77 -3.22
C LEU A 160 -12.10 4.52 -3.86
N GLN A 161 -11.40 3.92 -4.84
CA GLN A 161 -11.82 2.67 -5.45
C GLN A 161 -11.85 1.51 -4.44
N LYS A 162 -10.88 1.42 -3.53
CA LYS A 162 -10.90 0.40 -2.45
C LYS A 162 -12.12 0.56 -1.55
N GLN A 163 -12.51 1.79 -1.25
CA GLN A 163 -13.68 2.12 -0.45
C GLN A 163 -14.98 1.75 -1.16
N LEU A 164 -15.11 2.09 -2.44
CA LEU A 164 -16.25 1.67 -3.28
C LEU A 164 -16.37 0.14 -3.38
N LYS A 165 -15.25 -0.55 -3.58
CA LYS A 165 -15.20 -2.02 -3.58
C LYS A 165 -15.63 -2.60 -2.23
N GLY A 166 -15.28 -1.97 -1.12
CA GLY A 166 -15.76 -2.36 0.21
C GLY A 166 -17.29 -2.30 0.31
N LYS A 167 -17.90 -1.20 -0.14
CA LYS A 167 -19.37 -1.07 -0.16
C LYS A 167 -20.04 -2.06 -1.12
N GLN A 168 -19.40 -2.38 -2.24
CA GLN A 168 -19.89 -3.41 -3.16
C GLN A 168 -19.85 -4.81 -2.52
N MET A 169 -18.74 -5.17 -1.86
CA MET A 169 -18.60 -6.44 -1.15
C MET A 169 -19.66 -6.59 -0.05
N GLN A 170 -19.90 -5.53 0.72
CA GLN A 170 -20.96 -5.49 1.73
C GLN A 170 -22.36 -5.76 1.12
N LYS A 171 -22.66 -5.22 -0.07
CA LYS A 171 -23.91 -5.48 -0.79
C LYS A 171 -24.00 -6.94 -1.22
N GLU A 172 -22.93 -7.50 -1.79
CA GLU A 172 -22.88 -8.92 -2.20
C GLU A 172 -23.03 -9.87 -1.01
N MET A 173 -22.43 -9.55 0.14
CA MET A 173 -22.62 -10.31 1.39
C MET A 173 -24.09 -10.28 1.85
N SER A 174 -24.74 -9.12 1.80
CA SER A 174 -26.17 -9.02 2.12
C SER A 174 -27.03 -9.83 1.14
N GLU A 175 -26.75 -9.77 -0.15
CA GLU A 175 -27.45 -10.55 -1.17
C GLU A 175 -27.29 -12.06 -0.94
N PHE A 176 -26.09 -12.50 -0.53
CA PHE A 176 -25.85 -13.90 -0.15
C PHE A 176 -26.71 -14.32 1.05
N ILE A 177 -26.79 -13.49 2.10
CA ILE A 177 -27.65 -13.77 3.27
C ILE A 177 -29.13 -13.79 2.86
N ARG A 178 -29.55 -12.93 1.92
CA ARG A 178 -30.91 -12.95 1.38
C ARG A 178 -31.25 -14.27 0.68
N GLU A 179 -30.34 -14.83 -0.10
CA GLU A 179 -30.55 -16.16 -0.68
C GLU A 179 -30.60 -17.26 0.39
N ARG A 180 -29.77 -17.17 1.44
CA ARG A 180 -29.88 -18.08 2.59
C ARG A 180 -31.25 -17.98 3.28
N ILE A 181 -31.77 -16.77 3.50
CA ILE A 181 -33.10 -16.54 4.08
C ILE A 181 -34.19 -17.25 3.27
N LYS A 182 -34.17 -17.11 1.94
CA LYS A 182 -35.13 -17.79 1.05
C LYS A 182 -35.07 -19.31 1.16
N ILE A 183 -33.88 -19.88 1.30
CA ILE A 183 -33.69 -21.33 1.48
C ILE A 183 -34.33 -21.78 2.79
N GLU A 184 -34.10 -21.04 3.89
CA GLU A 184 -34.70 -21.35 5.19
C GLU A 184 -36.23 -21.22 5.18
N GLU A 185 -36.76 -20.20 4.50
CA GLU A 185 -38.21 -20.01 4.36
C GLU A 185 -38.87 -21.15 3.59
N GLU A 186 -38.27 -21.59 2.48
CA GLU A 186 -38.81 -22.71 1.70
C GLU A 186 -38.65 -24.05 2.45
N TYR A 187 -37.57 -24.23 3.21
CA TYR A 187 -37.41 -25.40 4.09
C TYR A 187 -38.50 -25.45 5.17
N ALA A 188 -38.69 -24.35 5.90
CA ALA A 188 -39.74 -24.22 6.91
C ALA A 188 -41.14 -24.46 6.32
N LYS A 189 -41.43 -23.89 5.16
CA LYS A 189 -42.71 -24.08 4.45
C LYS A 189 -42.96 -25.55 4.10
N ASN A 190 -41.94 -26.27 3.66
CA ASN A 190 -42.06 -27.69 3.33
C ASN A 190 -42.26 -28.56 4.58
N LEU A 191 -41.57 -28.27 5.69
CA LEU A 191 -41.80 -28.92 6.98
C LEU A 191 -43.24 -28.67 7.49
N ALA A 192 -43.70 -27.41 7.46
CA ALA A 192 -45.05 -27.04 7.87
C ALA A 192 -46.12 -27.70 6.99
N LYS A 193 -45.86 -27.88 5.69
CA LYS A 193 -46.78 -28.60 4.80
C LYS A 193 -46.82 -30.10 5.14
N LEU A 194 -45.66 -30.70 5.41
CA LEU A 194 -45.56 -32.12 5.77
C LEU A 194 -46.19 -32.42 7.14
N SER A 195 -46.08 -31.51 8.09
CA SER A 195 -46.67 -31.63 9.43
C SER A 195 -48.20 -31.74 9.39
N GLN A 196 -48.86 -31.15 8.39
CA GLN A 196 -50.31 -31.19 8.21
C GLN A 196 -50.81 -32.41 7.43
N ASN A 197 -49.92 -33.35 7.08
CA ASN A 197 -50.31 -34.53 6.31
C ASN A 197 -51.17 -35.50 7.14
N SER A 198 -52.16 -36.12 6.50
CA SER A 198 -53.09 -37.09 7.09
C SER A 198 -52.57 -38.53 7.11
N LEU A 199 -51.32 -38.78 6.69
CA LEU A 199 -50.71 -40.11 6.76
C LEU A 199 -50.77 -40.70 8.17
N ALA A 200 -51.24 -41.95 8.23
CA ALA A 200 -51.44 -42.74 9.45
C ALA A 200 -52.23 -42.00 10.55
N ALA A 201 -53.18 -41.13 10.17
CA ALA A 201 -54.03 -40.43 11.12
C ALA A 201 -55.09 -41.32 11.81
N GLN A 202 -55.26 -42.55 11.33
CA GLN A 202 -56.16 -43.56 11.92
C GLN A 202 -55.48 -44.43 12.97
N GLU A 203 -54.19 -44.20 13.26
CA GLU A 203 -53.50 -44.91 14.34
C GLU A 203 -54.04 -44.43 15.68
N GLU A 204 -54.38 -45.37 16.57
CA GLU A 204 -55.10 -45.10 17.81
C GLU A 204 -54.25 -45.39 19.06
N GLY A 205 -54.74 -44.97 20.22
CA GLY A 205 -54.08 -45.17 21.51
C GLY A 205 -52.75 -44.45 21.63
N SER A 206 -51.89 -44.91 22.54
CA SER A 206 -50.61 -44.25 22.86
C SER A 206 -49.65 -44.18 21.66
N LEU A 207 -49.72 -45.14 20.72
CA LEU A 207 -48.92 -45.10 19.50
C LEU A 207 -49.42 -44.01 18.55
N GLY A 208 -50.74 -43.86 18.39
CA GLY A 208 -51.36 -42.78 17.62
C GLY A 208 -51.02 -41.40 18.19
N GLU A 209 -51.10 -41.24 19.51
CA GLU A 209 -50.70 -40.01 20.20
C GLU A 209 -49.21 -39.67 19.95
N ALA A 210 -48.32 -40.66 20.07
CA ALA A 210 -46.90 -40.49 19.79
C ALA A 210 -46.65 -40.10 18.32
N TRP A 211 -47.36 -40.72 17.37
CA TRP A 211 -47.26 -40.38 15.95
C TRP A 211 -47.78 -38.96 15.66
N ALA A 212 -48.91 -38.56 16.26
CA ALA A 212 -49.41 -37.20 16.17
C ALA A 212 -48.40 -36.17 16.70
N GLN A 213 -47.69 -36.51 17.79
CA GLN A 213 -46.63 -35.68 18.34
C GLN A 213 -45.41 -35.55 17.41
N VAL A 214 -45.05 -36.59 16.66
CA VAL A 214 -44.02 -36.51 15.60
C VAL A 214 -44.45 -35.53 14.50
N LYS A 215 -45.71 -35.61 14.05
CA LYS A 215 -46.21 -34.63 13.06
C LYS A 215 -46.20 -33.21 13.61
N LYS A 216 -46.56 -33.02 14.89
CA LYS A 216 -46.49 -31.73 15.56
C LYS A 216 -45.05 -31.20 15.68
N SER A 217 -44.07 -32.05 16.00
CA SER A 217 -42.67 -31.61 16.11
C SER A 217 -42.13 -31.05 14.80
N LEU A 218 -42.56 -31.57 13.64
CA LEU A 218 -42.23 -30.99 12.33
C LEU A 218 -42.78 -29.55 12.15
N ALA A 219 -43.96 -29.26 12.72
CA ALA A 219 -44.51 -27.90 12.71
C ALA A 219 -43.69 -26.97 13.61
N ASP A 220 -43.28 -27.47 14.79
CA ASP A 220 -42.43 -26.71 15.73
C ASP A 220 -41.04 -26.45 15.11
N GLU A 221 -40.44 -27.43 14.42
CA GLU A 221 -39.20 -27.28 13.66
C GLU A 221 -39.33 -26.24 12.55
N ALA A 222 -40.44 -26.26 11.79
CA ALA A 222 -40.73 -25.24 10.79
C ALA A 222 -40.75 -23.82 11.40
N GLU A 223 -41.37 -23.66 12.57
CA GLU A 223 -41.42 -22.37 13.27
C GLU A 223 -40.02 -21.90 13.72
N VAL A 224 -39.16 -22.82 14.18
CA VAL A 224 -37.76 -22.50 14.53
C VAL A 224 -36.99 -21.95 13.33
N HIS A 225 -37.09 -22.62 12.17
CA HIS A 225 -36.41 -22.18 10.95
C HIS A 225 -36.96 -20.84 10.42
N LEU A 226 -38.28 -20.63 10.52
CA LEU A 226 -38.88 -19.36 10.14
C LEU A 226 -38.46 -18.20 11.07
N LYS A 227 -38.37 -18.44 12.38
CA LYS A 227 -37.82 -17.45 13.33
C LYS A 227 -36.34 -17.17 13.04
N PHE A 228 -35.57 -18.19 12.68
CA PHE A 228 -34.17 -18.03 12.30
C PHE A 228 -34.02 -17.18 11.03
N SER A 229 -34.81 -17.43 9.98
CA SER A 229 -34.77 -16.64 8.76
C SER A 229 -35.13 -15.16 9.02
N ALA A 230 -36.13 -14.91 9.87
CA ALA A 230 -36.49 -13.56 10.30
C ALA A 230 -35.33 -12.85 11.04
N LYS A 231 -34.61 -13.56 11.91
CA LYS A 231 -33.42 -13.02 12.59
C LYS A 231 -32.28 -12.75 11.62
N LEU A 232 -32.00 -13.65 10.66
CA LEU A 232 -31.02 -13.39 9.61
C LEU A 232 -31.35 -12.11 8.84
N HIS A 233 -32.62 -11.86 8.56
CA HIS A 233 -33.06 -10.62 7.92
C HIS A 233 -32.78 -9.39 8.79
N SER A 234 -33.29 -9.38 10.03
CA SER A 234 -33.25 -8.19 10.88
C SER A 234 -31.89 -7.88 11.49
N GLU A 235 -31.10 -8.90 11.82
CA GLU A 235 -29.85 -8.78 12.57
C GLU A 235 -28.61 -8.86 11.67
N VAL A 236 -28.73 -9.37 10.43
CA VAL A 236 -27.57 -9.56 9.54
C VAL A 236 -27.76 -8.85 8.20
N GLU A 237 -28.77 -9.24 7.41
CA GLU A 237 -28.96 -8.76 6.04
C GLU A 237 -29.26 -7.26 5.99
N LYS A 238 -30.16 -6.77 6.86
CA LYS A 238 -30.56 -5.36 6.93
C LYS A 238 -29.45 -4.45 7.47
N PRO A 239 -28.74 -4.78 8.57
CA PRO A 239 -27.55 -4.02 8.98
C PRO A 239 -26.47 -3.96 7.90
N LEU A 240 -26.19 -5.07 7.21
CA LEU A 240 -25.27 -5.09 6.09
C LEU A 240 -25.74 -4.17 4.95
N MET A 241 -27.01 -4.11 4.59
CA MET A 241 -27.44 -3.18 3.54
C MET A 241 -27.29 -1.71 3.96
N ASN A 242 -27.80 -1.40 5.15
CA ASN A 242 -28.02 -0.03 5.59
C ASN A 242 -26.78 0.60 6.22
N PHE A 243 -25.71 -0.17 6.45
CA PHE A 243 -24.46 0.39 6.95
C PHE A 243 -23.92 1.45 5.97
N ARG A 244 -23.87 2.70 6.44
CA ARG A 244 -23.43 3.91 5.72
C ARG A 244 -24.19 4.17 4.42
N GLU A 245 -25.49 4.40 4.48
CA GLU A 245 -26.33 4.69 3.28
C GLU A 245 -25.83 5.88 2.44
N ASN A 246 -25.36 6.94 3.10
CA ASN A 246 -24.84 8.14 2.43
C ASN A 246 -23.40 8.02 1.93
N PHE A 247 -22.78 6.85 2.06
CA PHE A 247 -21.36 6.64 1.80
C PHE A 247 -20.89 7.13 0.43
N LYS A 248 -21.61 6.82 -0.65
CA LYS A 248 -21.23 7.21 -2.01
C LYS A 248 -21.25 8.74 -2.19
N LYS A 249 -22.16 9.44 -1.50
CA LYS A 249 -22.25 10.91 -1.53
C LYS A 249 -21.08 11.54 -0.77
N ASP A 250 -20.78 11.01 0.42
CA ASP A 250 -19.67 11.49 1.24
C ASP A 250 -18.33 11.26 0.53
N LEU A 251 -18.16 10.08 -0.10
CA LEU A 251 -16.95 9.74 -0.84
C LEU A 251 -16.73 10.67 -2.04
N LYS A 252 -17.79 11.01 -2.79
CA LYS A 252 -17.73 12.01 -3.88
C LYS A 252 -17.35 13.41 -3.37
N ARG A 253 -17.82 13.79 -2.19
CA ARG A 253 -17.43 15.07 -1.57
C ARG A 253 -15.94 15.09 -1.24
N CYS A 254 -15.43 14.01 -0.65
CA CYS A 254 -13.99 13.87 -0.36
C CYS A 254 -13.15 13.90 -1.64
N ASP A 255 -13.57 13.17 -2.67
CA ASP A 255 -12.92 13.17 -3.98
C ASP A 255 -12.83 14.57 -4.58
N HIS A 256 -13.96 15.28 -4.66
CA HIS A 256 -14.01 16.63 -5.19
C HIS A 256 -13.09 17.60 -4.42
N HIS A 257 -13.09 17.50 -3.09
CA HIS A 257 -12.23 18.35 -2.25
C HIS A 257 -10.74 18.14 -2.55
N ILE A 258 -10.27 16.90 -2.67
CA ILE A 258 -8.88 16.60 -3.01
C ILE A 258 -8.56 17.00 -4.46
N ALA A 259 -9.48 16.79 -5.40
CA ALA A 259 -9.33 17.20 -6.79
C ALA A 259 -9.17 18.73 -6.92
N ASP A 260 -9.93 19.51 -6.15
CA ASP A 260 -9.80 20.97 -6.12
C ASP A 260 -8.44 21.42 -5.60
N LEU A 261 -7.93 20.80 -4.54
CA LEU A 261 -6.58 21.09 -4.01
C LEU A 261 -5.49 20.74 -5.05
N ARG A 262 -5.63 19.61 -5.75
CA ARG A 262 -4.70 19.23 -6.85
C ARG A 262 -4.77 20.22 -8.01
N LYS A 263 -5.95 20.74 -8.34
CA LYS A 263 -6.11 21.78 -9.37
C LYS A 263 -5.46 23.10 -8.95
N GLN A 264 -5.60 23.49 -7.69
CA GLN A 264 -4.90 24.67 -7.15
C GLN A 264 -3.39 24.49 -7.21
N LEU A 265 -2.87 23.33 -6.81
CA LEU A 265 -1.45 23.00 -6.91
C LEU A 265 -0.93 23.09 -8.35
N ALA A 266 -1.65 22.52 -9.32
CA ALA A 266 -1.30 22.61 -10.74
C ALA A 266 -1.28 24.06 -11.27
N SER A 267 -2.22 24.89 -10.82
CA SER A 267 -2.26 26.32 -11.17
C SER A 267 -1.04 27.09 -10.60
N ARG A 268 -0.64 26.79 -9.36
CA ARG A 268 0.58 27.36 -8.76
C ARG A 268 1.82 26.91 -9.51
N TYR A 269 1.93 25.61 -9.82
CA TYR A 269 3.03 25.06 -10.60
C TYR A 269 3.17 25.74 -11.97
N ALA A 270 2.07 25.88 -12.72
CA ALA A 270 2.08 26.58 -14.01
C ALA A 270 2.54 28.06 -13.90
N SER A 271 2.22 28.72 -12.80
CA SER A 271 2.65 30.10 -12.53
C SER A 271 4.17 30.16 -12.27
N VAL A 272 4.71 29.19 -11.53
CA VAL A 272 6.16 29.06 -11.29
C VAL A 272 6.91 28.81 -12.60
N GLU A 273 6.45 27.87 -13.42
CA GLU A 273 7.08 27.57 -14.71
C GLU A 273 7.07 28.76 -15.66
N LYS A 274 5.97 29.53 -15.69
CA LYS A 274 5.90 30.78 -16.45
C LYS A 274 6.92 31.82 -15.96
N ALA A 275 7.10 31.95 -14.65
CA ALA A 275 8.08 32.86 -14.06
C ALA A 275 9.53 32.43 -14.35
N ARG A 276 9.84 31.13 -14.24
CA ARG A 276 11.15 30.56 -14.62
C ARG A 276 11.49 30.81 -16.08
N LYS A 277 10.52 30.57 -16.97
CA LYS A 277 10.67 30.84 -18.42
C LYS A 277 10.95 32.32 -18.67
N ALA A 278 10.18 33.21 -18.05
CA ALA A 278 10.39 34.65 -18.17
C ALA A 278 11.79 35.07 -17.67
N LEU A 279 12.25 34.54 -16.53
CA LEU A 279 13.61 34.81 -16.03
C LEU A 279 14.68 34.38 -17.05
N THR A 280 14.55 33.16 -17.58
CA THR A 280 15.49 32.61 -18.57
C THR A 280 15.55 33.46 -19.84
N GLU A 281 14.39 33.91 -20.34
CA GLU A 281 14.30 34.80 -21.50
C GLU A 281 14.98 36.15 -21.23
N ARG A 282 14.80 36.74 -20.04
CA ARG A 282 15.43 38.02 -19.66
C ARG A 282 16.94 37.88 -19.44
N GLN A 283 17.41 36.73 -18.95
CA GLN A 283 18.84 36.45 -18.84
C GLN A 283 19.50 36.34 -20.22
N ARG A 284 18.87 35.65 -21.18
CA ARG A 284 19.36 35.58 -22.57
C ARG A 284 19.37 36.95 -23.25
N ASP A 285 18.34 37.78 -23.04
CA ASP A 285 18.29 39.14 -23.58
C ASP A 285 19.42 40.03 -23.03
N LEU A 286 19.72 39.91 -21.74
CA LEU A 286 20.85 40.61 -21.11
C LEU A 286 22.20 40.13 -21.68
N GLU A 287 22.38 38.81 -21.84
CA GLU A 287 23.60 38.22 -22.40
C GLU A 287 23.83 38.69 -23.84
N MET A 288 22.80 38.64 -24.69
CA MET A 288 22.87 39.10 -26.08
C MET A 288 23.22 40.58 -26.20
N LYS A 289 22.62 41.44 -25.37
CA LYS A 289 22.95 42.88 -25.35
C LYS A 289 24.37 43.13 -24.85
N THR A 290 24.85 42.33 -23.90
CA THR A 290 26.24 42.42 -23.41
C THR A 290 27.23 42.07 -24.52
N GLN A 291 26.97 41.00 -25.28
CA GLN A 291 27.78 40.64 -26.47
C GLN A 291 27.71 41.73 -27.55
N GLN A 292 26.56 42.37 -27.74
CA GLN A 292 26.43 43.47 -28.71
C GLN A 292 27.30 44.69 -28.35
N LEU A 293 27.51 44.96 -27.06
CA LEU A 293 28.43 46.01 -26.61
C LEU A 293 29.89 45.68 -26.93
N GLU A 294 30.29 44.41 -26.82
CA GLU A 294 31.64 43.96 -27.18
C GLU A 294 31.93 44.13 -28.69
N ILE A 295 30.91 43.98 -29.53
CA ILE A 295 31.02 44.17 -30.99
C ILE A 295 30.96 45.65 -31.37
N LYS A 296 30.08 46.43 -30.74
CA LYS A 296 29.87 47.85 -31.07
C LYS A 296 29.58 48.67 -29.82
N LEU A 297 30.60 49.41 -29.38
CA LEU A 297 30.48 50.34 -28.27
C LEU A 297 29.63 51.55 -28.65
N SER A 298 28.53 51.78 -27.93
CA SER A 298 27.67 52.94 -28.11
C SER A 298 26.90 53.22 -26.81
N ASN A 299 26.74 54.50 -26.48
CA ASN A 299 25.94 54.95 -25.32
C ASN A 299 24.50 54.40 -25.36
N LYS A 300 23.95 54.15 -26.55
CA LYS A 300 22.64 53.51 -26.71
C LYS A 300 22.65 52.05 -26.23
N THR A 301 23.70 51.30 -26.58
CA THR A 301 23.87 49.90 -26.16
C THR A 301 24.06 49.81 -24.65
N GLU A 302 24.77 50.76 -24.02
CA GLU A 302 24.94 50.82 -22.56
C GLU A 302 23.60 51.04 -21.82
N GLU A 303 22.75 51.95 -22.30
CA GLU A 303 21.41 52.17 -21.73
C GLU A 303 20.48 50.97 -21.91
N ASP A 304 20.55 50.30 -23.07
CA ASP A 304 19.79 49.07 -23.33
C ASP A 304 20.22 47.91 -22.40
N ILE A 305 21.51 47.79 -22.09
CA ILE A 305 22.03 46.82 -21.09
C ILE A 305 21.50 47.15 -19.70
N LYS A 306 21.55 48.42 -19.29
CA LYS A 306 21.03 48.86 -17.98
C LYS A 306 19.55 48.52 -17.84
N LYS A 307 18.76 48.73 -18.90
CA LYS A 307 17.33 48.36 -18.96
C LYS A 307 17.12 46.85 -18.91
N ALA A 308 17.89 46.06 -19.66
CA ALA A 308 17.79 44.61 -19.66
C ALA A 308 18.22 44.01 -18.31
N ARG A 309 19.27 44.56 -17.68
CA ARG A 309 19.72 44.17 -16.34
C ARG A 309 18.63 44.39 -15.30
N ARG A 310 18.00 45.57 -15.28
CA ARG A 310 16.85 45.85 -14.39
C ARG A 310 15.71 44.84 -14.59
N LYS A 311 15.34 44.53 -15.84
CA LYS A 311 14.29 43.55 -16.15
C LYS A 311 14.66 42.12 -15.74
N SER A 312 15.93 41.75 -15.86
CA SER A 312 16.45 40.45 -15.42
C SER A 312 16.44 40.35 -13.89
N THR A 313 16.94 41.37 -13.19
CA THR A 313 16.89 41.45 -11.72
C THR A 313 15.45 41.39 -11.21
N GLN A 314 14.52 42.16 -11.80
CA GLN A 314 13.11 42.13 -11.41
C GLN A 314 12.45 40.75 -11.63
N ALA A 315 12.79 40.06 -12.73
CA ALA A 315 12.32 38.69 -12.96
C ALA A 315 12.94 37.71 -11.95
N GLY A 316 14.20 37.95 -11.55
CA GLY A 316 14.89 37.22 -10.49
C GLY A 316 14.19 37.40 -9.14
N GLU A 317 13.84 38.63 -8.77
CA GLU A 317 13.09 38.95 -7.55
C GLU A 317 11.72 38.27 -7.47
N THR A 318 11.09 37.95 -8.61
CA THR A 318 9.85 37.16 -8.63
C THR A 318 10.06 35.65 -8.47
N VAL A 319 11.22 35.12 -8.84
CA VAL A 319 11.52 33.67 -8.80
C VAL A 319 12.34 33.29 -7.56
N GLU A 320 13.23 34.16 -7.08
CA GLU A 320 14.06 33.97 -5.89
C GLU A 320 13.24 33.61 -4.63
N PRO A 321 12.11 34.27 -4.32
CA PRO A 321 11.25 33.83 -3.22
C PRO A 321 10.74 32.40 -3.42
N VAL A 322 10.41 32.01 -4.66
CA VAL A 322 9.98 30.64 -4.97
C VAL A 322 11.12 29.65 -4.78
N ASP A 323 12.32 29.93 -5.28
CA ASP A 323 13.49 29.06 -5.11
C ASP A 323 13.95 28.99 -3.65
N GLN A 324 13.87 30.10 -2.91
CA GLN A 324 14.15 30.14 -1.48
C GLN A 324 13.10 29.38 -0.67
N LEU A 325 11.82 29.46 -1.04
CA LEU A 325 10.75 28.67 -0.45
C LEU A 325 10.92 27.18 -0.78
N LEU A 326 11.24 26.82 -2.04
CA LEU A 326 11.52 25.44 -2.45
C LEU A 326 12.72 24.83 -1.73
N ARG A 327 13.78 25.62 -1.47
CA ARG A 327 14.91 25.18 -0.63
C ARG A 327 14.53 24.97 0.84
N LYS A 328 13.44 25.58 1.30
CA LYS A 328 12.88 25.43 2.65
C LYS A 328 11.77 24.38 2.71
N VAL A 329 11.36 23.80 1.58
CA VAL A 329 10.39 22.70 1.56
C VAL A 329 11.02 21.53 2.29
N ASP A 330 10.35 21.11 3.35
CA ASP A 330 10.65 19.89 4.08
C ASP A 330 9.50 18.92 3.79
N PRO A 331 9.68 18.00 2.83
CA PRO A 331 8.65 17.05 2.45
C PRO A 331 8.17 16.20 3.62
N ALA A 332 8.99 15.96 4.64
CA ALA A 332 8.58 15.20 5.81
C ALA A 332 7.63 16.01 6.70
N LYS A 333 7.98 17.28 6.95
CA LYS A 333 7.16 18.21 7.74
C LYS A 333 5.84 18.58 7.05
N ASP A 334 5.88 18.87 5.75
CA ASP A 334 4.69 19.21 4.98
C ASP A 334 3.73 18.02 4.90
N ARG A 335 4.28 16.81 4.74
CA ARG A 335 3.53 15.57 4.82
C ARG A 335 2.89 15.37 6.19
N GLU A 336 3.60 15.65 7.28
CA GLU A 336 3.04 15.58 8.64
C GLU A 336 1.89 16.59 8.84
N LEU A 337 2.07 17.83 8.40
CA LEU A 337 1.07 18.88 8.48
C LEU A 337 -0.17 18.56 7.65
N TRP A 338 0.02 18.12 6.40
CA TRP A 338 -1.08 17.73 5.52
C TRP A 338 -1.89 16.58 6.15
N VAL A 339 -1.20 15.56 6.67
CA VAL A 339 -1.87 14.45 7.34
C VAL A 339 -2.59 14.91 8.59
N ARG A 340 -2.03 15.83 9.37
CA ARG A 340 -2.66 16.40 10.56
C ARG A 340 -3.95 17.16 10.24
N GLU A 341 -3.94 17.97 9.18
CA GLU A 341 -5.08 18.81 8.76
C GLU A 341 -6.16 18.01 8.02
N HIS A 342 -5.75 17.06 7.19
CA HIS A 342 -6.64 16.29 6.32
C HIS A 342 -6.89 14.86 6.82
N LYS A 343 -6.75 14.60 8.14
CA LYS A 343 -7.11 13.30 8.74
C LYS A 343 -8.55 12.95 8.40
N THR A 344 -8.75 12.02 7.47
CA THR A 344 -10.04 11.39 7.21
C THR A 344 -10.10 10.08 7.99
N GLY A 345 -10.56 10.18 9.23
CA GLY A 345 -10.82 9.03 10.10
C GLY A 345 -9.62 8.61 10.95
N ASN A 346 -9.82 8.59 12.27
CA ASN A 346 -8.87 8.00 13.23
C ASN A 346 -8.92 6.46 13.21
N ILE A 347 -9.84 5.87 12.46
CA ILE A 347 -10.17 4.45 12.50
C ILE A 347 -9.72 3.85 11.17
N ARG A 348 -8.71 2.98 11.20
CA ARG A 348 -8.32 2.24 10.00
C ARG A 348 -9.51 1.38 9.57
N PRO A 349 -9.67 1.06 8.27
CA PRO A 349 -10.69 0.10 7.84
C PRO A 349 -10.63 -1.27 8.54
N VAL A 350 -9.47 -1.61 9.13
CA VAL A 350 -9.25 -2.81 9.96
C VAL A 350 -9.55 -2.60 11.45
N ASP A 351 -9.68 -1.35 11.91
CA ASP A 351 -10.01 -1.00 13.30
C ASP A 351 -11.47 -0.55 13.45
N MET A 352 -12.26 -0.58 12.37
CA MET A 352 -13.70 -0.43 12.50
C MET A 352 -14.22 -1.75 13.06
N GLU A 353 -14.47 -1.78 14.38
CA GLU A 353 -15.22 -2.88 14.99
C GLU A 353 -16.55 -3.04 14.23
N ILE A 354 -16.77 -4.27 13.71
CA ILE A 354 -17.98 -4.68 12.99
C ILE A 354 -19.09 -4.94 14.00
#